data_AF-A0A1Q5DII4-F1
#
_entry.id   AF-A0A1Q5DII4-F1
#
_cell.length_a   1.000
_cell.length_b   1.000
_cell.length_c   1.000
_cell.angle_alpha   90.00
_cell.angle_beta   90.00
_cell.angle_gamma   90.00
#
_symmetry.space_group_name_H-M   'P 1'
#
loop_
_entity.id
_entity.type
_entity.pdbx_description
1 polymer ?
#
loop_
_entity_poly.entity_id
_entity_poly.type
_entity_poly.pdbx_seq_one_letter_code
_entity_poly.pdbx_strand_id
1 'polypeptide(L)'
;MTAERSAGGVLSRLRAVDWGDWTAAFEHARSRALLMREYLRRSAQWARHYGAESVWPFFDIAEHVDDSVCLSPDVASELDAFLRGGIGPYPVERTVAGAVRWAELRCQERTDLPDLPDPYEPLLALYERGGGFHVDQAIDLNGVSLPRWDLGTAIAAPPFLTTATATLDALDSGAKGRVTYFALVDEGFPRERPLGLMRRRVVGREPVTRDESFGRNLRWEPTDYFGLYARGHNDTDHVEIPEIEAAAFIDRVILRIGPSRSS
;
A
#
# COMPACT_ATOMS: atom_id res chain seq x y z
N MET A 1 -11.50 10.55 17.86
CA MET A 1 -10.54 10.63 16.73
C MET A 1 -9.18 10.96 17.32
N THR A 2 -8.13 10.20 16.97
CA THR A 2 -6.79 10.39 17.57
C THR A 2 -6.12 11.65 17.00
N ALA A 3 -5.25 12.31 17.78
CA ALA A 3 -4.54 13.51 17.34
C ALA A 3 -3.77 13.32 16.01
N GLU A 4 -3.30 12.09 15.77
CA GLU A 4 -2.62 11.67 14.54
C GLU A 4 -3.48 11.78 13.27
N ARG A 5 -4.81 11.74 13.40
CA ARG A 5 -5.75 11.85 12.27
C ARG A 5 -6.28 13.26 12.01
N SER A 6 -5.87 14.24 12.83
CA SER A 6 -6.15 15.66 12.56
C SER A 6 -5.29 16.20 11.42
N ALA A 7 -5.64 17.35 10.84
CA ALA A 7 -4.83 17.99 9.82
C ALA A 7 -3.37 18.23 10.27
N GLY A 8 -3.17 18.73 11.50
CA GLY A 8 -1.84 18.89 12.10
C GLY A 8 -1.10 17.57 12.36
N GLY A 9 -1.84 16.50 12.68
CA GLY A 9 -1.31 15.15 12.82
C GLY A 9 -0.82 14.57 11.49
N VAL A 10 -1.62 14.70 10.43
CA VAL A 10 -1.24 14.26 9.08
C VAL A 10 -0.06 15.07 8.54
N LEU A 11 -0.04 16.39 8.74
CA LEU A 11 1.12 17.22 8.37
C LEU A 11 2.39 16.81 9.14
N SER A 12 2.27 16.48 10.43
CA SER A 12 3.39 15.95 11.21
C SER A 12 3.93 14.63 10.66
N ARG A 13 3.04 13.70 10.25
CA ARG A 13 3.45 12.45 9.57
C ARG A 13 4.23 12.73 8.29
N LEU A 14 3.70 13.62 7.45
CA LEU A 14 4.30 13.99 6.17
C LEU A 14 5.68 14.64 6.31
N ARG A 15 5.90 15.43 7.37
CA ARG A 15 7.21 16.01 7.69
C ARG A 15 8.23 15.00 8.20
N ALA A 16 7.77 13.91 8.80
CA ALA A 16 8.65 12.84 9.27
C ALA A 16 9.13 11.92 8.13
N VAL A 17 8.52 12.02 6.95
CA VAL A 17 8.95 11.28 5.75
C VAL A 17 10.32 11.76 5.30
N ASP A 18 11.24 10.83 5.08
CA ASP A 18 12.46 11.09 4.34
C ASP A 18 12.16 11.05 2.83
N TRP A 19 11.90 12.22 2.25
CA TRP A 19 11.53 12.38 0.83
C TRP A 19 12.68 12.06 -0.14
N GLY A 20 13.92 11.96 0.36
CA GLY A 20 15.12 11.68 -0.43
C GLY A 20 15.64 10.24 -0.30
N ASP A 21 14.97 9.37 0.47
CA ASP A 21 15.45 8.00 0.70
C ASP A 21 15.08 7.04 -0.44
N TRP A 22 15.85 7.14 -1.53
CA TRP A 22 15.73 6.24 -2.68
C TRP A 22 16.07 4.78 -2.34
N THR A 23 16.85 4.55 -1.29
CA THR A 23 17.21 3.19 -0.86
C THR A 23 15.99 2.52 -0.23
N ALA A 24 15.32 3.20 0.70
CA ALA A 24 14.06 2.73 1.26
C ALA A 24 12.98 2.57 0.19
N ALA A 25 12.91 3.48 -0.80
CA ALA A 25 11.95 3.34 -1.89
C ALA A 25 12.16 2.04 -2.69
N PHE A 26 13.41 1.69 -2.99
CA PHE A 26 13.76 0.47 -3.69
C PHE A 26 13.53 -0.79 -2.84
N GLU A 27 13.90 -0.74 -1.55
CA GLU A 27 13.68 -1.84 -0.62
C GLU A 27 12.20 -2.12 -0.38
N HIS A 28 11.36 -1.08 -0.43
CA HIS A 28 9.91 -1.17 -0.22
C HIS A 28 9.09 -1.24 -1.53
N ALA A 29 9.71 -1.58 -2.66
CA ALA A 29 9.06 -1.50 -3.96
C ALA A 29 7.72 -2.28 -4.04
N ARG A 30 7.57 -3.42 -3.35
CA ARG A 30 6.36 -4.24 -3.44
C ARG A 30 5.20 -3.62 -2.69
N SER A 31 5.42 -3.28 -1.43
CA SER A 31 4.40 -2.60 -0.64
C SER A 31 4.00 -1.27 -1.28
N ARG A 32 4.96 -0.47 -1.77
CA ARG A 32 4.68 0.79 -2.49
C ARG A 32 3.79 0.56 -3.71
N ALA A 33 4.03 -0.49 -4.51
CA ALA A 33 3.17 -0.82 -5.64
C ALA A 33 1.72 -1.14 -5.21
N LEU A 34 1.54 -1.95 -4.17
CA LEU A 34 0.21 -2.30 -3.67
C LEU A 34 -0.52 -1.09 -3.07
N LEU A 35 0.20 -0.25 -2.32
CA LEU A 35 -0.32 0.98 -1.73
C LEU A 35 -0.76 2.00 -2.78
N MET A 36 0.04 2.20 -3.84
CA MET A 36 -0.36 3.06 -4.96
C MET A 36 -1.59 2.50 -5.69
N ARG A 37 -1.64 1.19 -5.94
CA ARG A 37 -2.83 0.56 -6.56
C ARG A 37 -4.08 0.77 -5.72
N GLU A 38 -3.96 0.66 -4.41
CA GLU A 38 -5.06 0.91 -3.49
C GLU A 38 -5.48 2.37 -3.46
N TYR A 39 -4.52 3.31 -3.46
CA TYR A 39 -4.82 4.74 -3.61
C TYR A 39 -5.61 4.99 -4.90
N LEU A 40 -5.14 4.48 -6.05
CA LEU A 40 -5.80 4.64 -7.34
C LEU A 40 -7.23 4.06 -7.33
N ARG A 41 -7.43 2.88 -6.73
CA ARG A 41 -8.74 2.26 -6.58
C ARG A 41 -9.68 3.13 -5.75
N ARG A 42 -9.23 3.58 -4.57
CA ARG A 42 -10.05 4.40 -3.66
C ARG A 42 -10.35 5.76 -4.25
N SER A 43 -9.34 6.47 -4.76
CA SER A 43 -9.53 7.79 -5.38
C SER A 43 -10.43 7.72 -6.61
N ALA A 44 -10.45 6.61 -7.34
CA ALA A 44 -11.38 6.42 -8.47
C ALA A 44 -12.84 6.29 -8.01
N GLN A 45 -13.08 5.63 -6.87
CA GLN A 45 -14.41 5.54 -6.27
C GLN A 45 -14.92 6.93 -5.84
N TRP A 46 -14.06 7.72 -5.21
CA TRP A 46 -14.36 9.12 -4.87
C TRP A 46 -14.60 9.98 -6.12
N ALA A 47 -13.73 9.86 -7.13
CA ALA A 47 -13.90 10.60 -8.38
C ALA A 47 -15.23 10.30 -9.07
N ARG A 48 -15.62 9.02 -9.15
CA ARG A 48 -16.92 8.62 -9.71
C ARG A 48 -18.10 9.12 -8.88
N HIS A 49 -17.99 9.12 -7.55
CA HIS A 49 -19.09 9.56 -6.69
C HIS A 49 -19.37 11.06 -6.84
N TYR A 50 -18.32 11.88 -6.97
CA TYR A 50 -18.43 13.34 -7.05
C TYR A 50 -18.33 13.92 -8.47
N GLY A 51 -18.30 13.07 -9.52
CA GLY A 51 -18.20 13.53 -10.92
C GLY A 51 -16.86 14.20 -11.26
N ALA A 52 -15.78 13.78 -10.60
CA ALA A 52 -14.43 14.32 -10.74
C ALA A 52 -13.51 13.42 -11.61
N GLU A 53 -14.07 12.65 -12.54
CA GLU A 53 -13.31 11.68 -13.35
C GLU A 53 -12.24 12.33 -14.23
N SER A 54 -12.44 13.59 -14.65
CA SER A 54 -11.52 14.31 -15.54
C SER A 54 -10.23 14.77 -14.87
N VAL A 55 -10.19 14.83 -13.53
CA VAL A 55 -9.03 15.27 -12.74
C VAL A 55 -8.35 14.12 -11.98
N TRP A 56 -8.93 12.91 -12.05
CA TRP A 56 -8.32 11.69 -11.52
C TRP A 56 -7.00 11.36 -12.25
N PRO A 57 -5.96 10.79 -11.60
CA PRO A 57 -5.94 10.21 -10.25
C PRO A 57 -5.42 11.09 -9.12
N PHE A 58 -4.70 12.16 -9.42
CA PHE A 58 -3.97 12.94 -8.43
C PHE A 58 -4.66 14.29 -8.25
N PHE A 59 -5.67 14.31 -7.38
CA PHE A 59 -6.48 15.49 -7.11
C PHE A 59 -6.77 15.65 -5.62
N ASP A 60 -7.28 16.82 -5.26
CA ASP A 60 -7.72 17.11 -3.90
C ASP A 60 -9.18 16.67 -3.77
N ILE A 61 -9.41 15.53 -3.12
CA ILE A 61 -10.75 14.97 -2.97
C ILE A 61 -11.58 15.88 -2.05
N ALA A 62 -10.97 16.51 -1.04
CA ALA A 62 -11.71 17.36 -0.11
C ALA A 62 -12.36 18.55 -0.83
N GLU A 63 -11.69 19.13 -1.83
CA GLU A 63 -12.23 20.22 -2.67
C GLU A 63 -13.53 19.82 -3.39
N HIS A 64 -13.69 18.56 -3.77
CA HIS A 64 -14.90 18.08 -4.44
C HIS A 64 -16.00 17.63 -3.48
N VAL A 65 -15.64 17.33 -2.23
CA VAL A 65 -16.62 16.99 -1.19
C VAL A 65 -17.22 18.26 -0.59
N ASP A 66 -16.37 19.23 -0.26
CA ASP A 66 -16.76 20.53 0.27
C ASP A 66 -15.64 21.55 0.05
N ASP A 67 -15.89 22.50 -0.84
CA ASP A 67 -14.95 23.57 -1.19
C ASP A 67 -14.79 24.62 -0.08
N SER A 68 -15.70 24.65 0.91
CA SER A 68 -15.66 25.55 2.06
C SER A 68 -14.72 25.07 3.17
N VAL A 69 -14.16 23.86 3.06
CA VAL A 69 -13.17 23.34 4.01
C VAL A 69 -11.91 24.19 3.98
N CYS A 70 -11.71 24.93 5.07
CA CYS A 70 -10.53 25.73 5.34
C CYS A 70 -9.69 25.10 6.46
N LEU A 71 -8.38 25.00 6.23
CA LEU A 71 -7.42 24.68 7.27
C LEU A 71 -7.35 25.82 8.29
N SER A 72 -6.98 25.51 9.53
CA SER A 72 -6.61 26.56 10.49
C SER A 72 -5.43 27.38 9.94
N PRO A 73 -5.34 28.69 10.25
CA PRO A 73 -4.27 29.55 9.71
C PRO A 73 -2.86 29.01 9.95
N ASP A 74 -2.64 28.42 11.13
CA ASP A 74 -1.36 27.84 11.51
C ASP A 74 -1.02 26.63 10.62
N VAL A 75 -1.93 25.66 10.48
CA VAL A 75 -1.72 24.47 9.63
C VAL A 75 -1.59 24.85 8.16
N ALA A 76 -2.35 25.83 7.68
CA ALA A 76 -2.28 26.32 6.31
C ALA A 76 -0.89 26.91 5.99
N SER A 77 -0.41 27.81 6.85
CA SER A 77 0.92 28.43 6.73
C SER A 77 2.03 27.39 6.76
N GLU A 78 1.90 26.43 7.68
CA GLU A 78 2.84 25.34 7.88
C GLU A 78 2.91 24.35 6.71
N LEU A 79 1.77 24.04 6.09
CA LEU A 79 1.67 23.22 4.89
C LEU A 79 2.30 23.94 3.69
N ASP A 80 1.97 25.21 3.51
CA ASP A 80 2.49 26.03 2.41
C ASP A 80 4.02 26.19 2.48
N ALA A 81 4.56 26.42 3.68
CA ALA A 81 6.02 26.41 3.90
C ALA A 81 6.65 25.03 3.59
N PHE A 82 5.98 23.94 3.97
CA PHE A 82 6.45 22.57 3.71
C PHE A 82 6.49 22.25 2.21
N LEU A 83 5.42 22.59 1.46
CA LEU A 83 5.34 22.36 0.02
C LEU A 83 6.41 23.15 -0.75
N ARG A 84 6.65 24.41 -0.37
CA ARG A 84 7.74 25.23 -0.94
C ARG A 84 9.14 24.65 -0.69
N GLY A 85 9.30 23.75 0.27
CA GLY A 85 10.54 23.02 0.53
C GLY A 85 10.94 22.05 -0.57
N GLY A 86 10.07 21.77 -1.55
CA GLY A 86 10.38 20.93 -2.71
C GLY A 86 10.36 19.43 -2.39
N ILE A 87 9.17 18.91 -2.08
CA ILE A 87 8.96 17.50 -1.69
C ILE A 87 8.77 16.54 -2.88
N GLY A 88 8.71 17.06 -4.11
CA GLY A 88 8.54 16.25 -5.31
C GLY A 88 7.82 16.99 -6.44
N PRO A 89 7.38 16.26 -7.47
CA PRO A 89 6.63 16.84 -8.58
C PRO A 89 5.20 17.23 -8.17
N TYR A 90 4.55 18.07 -8.97
CA TYR A 90 3.20 18.61 -8.73
C TYR A 90 2.13 17.58 -8.28
N PRO A 91 2.05 16.35 -8.84
CA PRO A 91 1.11 15.35 -8.34
C PRO A 91 1.30 14.99 -6.86
N VAL A 92 2.55 14.94 -6.38
CA VAL A 92 2.87 14.67 -4.98
C VAL A 92 2.44 15.83 -4.11
N GLU A 93 2.77 17.07 -4.49
CA GLU A 93 2.34 18.27 -3.75
C GLU A 93 0.82 18.33 -3.62
N ARG A 94 0.11 18.04 -4.70
CA ARG A 94 -1.35 18.07 -4.75
C ARG A 94 -1.99 17.03 -3.83
N THR A 95 -1.47 15.80 -3.81
CA THR A 95 -2.02 14.75 -2.94
C THR A 95 -1.59 14.91 -1.49
N VAL A 96 -0.44 15.52 -1.21
CA VAL A 96 -0.02 15.92 0.14
C VAL A 96 -0.95 16.99 0.70
N ALA A 97 -1.22 18.05 -0.07
CA ALA A 97 -2.18 19.08 0.32
C ALA A 97 -3.58 18.50 0.53
N GLY A 98 -4.03 17.65 -0.41
CA GLY A 98 -5.32 16.96 -0.33
C GLY A 98 -5.45 16.07 0.90
N ALA A 99 -4.40 15.33 1.29
CA ALA A 99 -4.43 14.50 2.51
C ALA A 99 -4.59 15.33 3.79
N VAL A 100 -3.96 16.50 3.88
CA VAL A 100 -4.09 17.41 5.03
C VAL A 100 -5.49 18.04 5.07
N ARG A 101 -6.01 18.51 3.92
CA ARG A 101 -7.39 19.04 3.83
C ARG A 101 -8.44 17.97 4.09
N TRP A 102 -8.20 16.74 3.65
CA TRP A 102 -9.06 15.60 3.93
C TRP A 102 -9.18 15.32 5.43
N ALA A 103 -8.06 15.38 6.16
CA ALA A 103 -8.06 15.23 7.60
C ALA A 103 -8.87 16.35 8.30
N GLU A 104 -8.79 17.59 7.81
CA GLU A 104 -9.62 18.70 8.29
C GLU A 104 -11.11 18.46 8.04
N LEU A 105 -11.47 18.07 6.81
CA LEU A 105 -12.84 17.71 6.43
C LEU A 105 -13.40 16.61 7.36
N ARG A 106 -12.59 15.61 7.72
CA ARG A 106 -12.99 14.52 8.62
C ARG A 106 -13.11 14.95 10.08
N CYS A 107 -12.44 16.04 10.48
CA CYS A 107 -12.57 16.66 11.80
C CYS A 107 -13.87 17.44 11.98
N GLN A 108 -14.41 17.97 10.89
CA GLN A 108 -15.75 18.57 10.87
C GLN A 108 -16.75 17.41 10.92
N GLU A 109 -17.56 17.27 11.99
CA GLU A 109 -18.47 16.14 12.22
C GLU A 109 -19.60 16.07 11.15
N ARG A 110 -19.24 15.64 9.93
CA ARG A 110 -20.11 15.53 8.77
C ARG A 110 -20.83 14.19 8.77
N THR A 111 -22.16 14.25 8.71
CA THR A 111 -23.05 13.07 8.72
C THR A 111 -23.47 12.60 7.31
N ASP A 112 -23.06 13.32 6.27
CA ASP A 112 -23.47 13.15 4.87
C ASP A 112 -22.40 12.53 3.96
N LEU A 113 -21.25 12.12 4.51
CA LEU A 113 -20.21 11.47 3.71
C LEU A 113 -20.66 10.08 3.25
N PRO A 114 -20.40 9.69 1.98
CA PRO A 114 -20.71 8.36 1.51
C PRO A 114 -19.87 7.30 2.24
N ASP A 115 -20.38 6.06 2.29
CA ASP A 115 -19.65 4.90 2.82
C ASP A 115 -18.56 4.43 1.85
N LEU A 116 -17.56 5.29 1.66
CA LEU A 116 -16.38 5.04 0.84
C LEU A 116 -15.13 5.00 1.74
N PRO A 117 -14.12 4.18 1.39
CA PRO A 117 -12.91 4.04 2.19
C PRO A 117 -12.07 5.32 2.16
N ASP A 118 -11.30 5.55 3.22
CA ASP A 118 -10.36 6.67 3.29
C ASP A 118 -9.40 6.63 2.07
N PRO A 119 -9.37 7.68 1.24
CA PRO A 119 -8.60 7.65 0.01
C PRO A 119 -7.10 7.83 0.24
N TYR A 120 -6.66 8.53 1.28
CA TYR A 120 -5.28 8.98 1.42
C TYR A 120 -4.42 8.08 2.32
N GLU A 121 -4.99 7.27 3.20
CA GLU A 121 -4.19 6.40 4.09
C GLU A 121 -3.22 5.47 3.33
N PRO A 122 -3.58 4.83 2.20
CA PRO A 122 -2.61 4.06 1.41
C PRO A 122 -1.47 4.93 0.87
N LEU A 123 -1.74 6.19 0.53
CA LEU A 123 -0.76 7.10 -0.02
C LEU A 123 0.18 7.65 1.06
N LEU A 124 -0.33 7.93 2.26
CA LEU A 124 0.49 8.28 3.43
C LEU A 124 1.45 7.14 3.78
N ALA A 125 0.95 5.90 3.85
CA ALA A 125 1.78 4.72 4.06
C ALA A 125 2.81 4.50 2.93
N LEU A 126 2.51 4.93 1.69
CA LEU A 126 3.48 4.90 0.60
C LEU A 126 4.60 5.90 0.83
N TYR A 127 4.28 7.14 1.21
CA TYR A 127 5.28 8.18 1.48
C TYR A 127 6.20 7.81 2.64
N GLU A 128 5.66 7.25 3.71
CA GLU A 128 6.41 6.73 4.86
C GLU A 128 7.44 5.65 4.48
N ARG A 129 7.36 5.11 3.26
CA ARG A 129 8.22 4.03 2.75
C ARG A 129 9.14 4.50 1.63
N GLY A 130 9.79 5.65 1.80
CA GLY A 130 10.77 6.17 0.84
C GLY A 130 10.23 7.26 -0.09
N GLY A 131 9.34 8.10 0.41
CA GLY A 131 8.96 9.35 -0.24
C GLY A 131 8.01 9.20 -1.43
N GLY A 132 8.04 10.20 -2.32
CA GLY A 132 7.07 10.43 -3.39
C GLY A 132 7.20 9.51 -4.61
N PHE A 133 6.61 9.95 -5.71
CA PHE A 133 6.58 9.23 -6.99
C PHE A 133 6.67 10.23 -8.15
N HIS A 134 7.00 9.73 -9.34
CA HIS A 134 7.02 10.50 -10.57
C HIS A 134 5.95 9.99 -11.53
N VAL A 135 5.42 10.88 -12.36
CA VAL A 135 4.39 10.56 -13.34
C VAL A 135 4.87 11.02 -14.71
N ASP A 136 5.05 10.06 -15.61
CA ASP A 136 5.31 10.30 -17.03
C ASP A 136 4.47 9.32 -17.85
N GLN A 137 5.10 8.42 -18.62
CA GLN A 137 4.43 7.31 -19.32
C GLN A 137 3.83 6.28 -18.35
N ALA A 138 4.43 6.17 -17.17
CA ALA A 138 4.03 5.31 -16.06
C ALA A 138 4.07 6.10 -14.75
N ILE A 139 3.53 5.50 -13.68
CA ILE A 139 3.73 6.00 -12.32
C ILE A 139 4.99 5.31 -11.78
N ASP A 140 6.09 6.04 -11.67
CA ASP A 140 7.36 5.54 -11.16
C ASP A 140 7.44 5.74 -9.64
N LEU A 141 7.60 4.64 -8.92
CA LEU A 141 7.68 4.59 -7.46
C LEU A 141 9.13 4.42 -6.96
N ASN A 142 10.13 4.62 -7.83
CA ASN A 142 11.56 4.53 -7.55
C ASN A 142 12.02 3.12 -7.17
N GLY A 143 11.85 2.18 -8.10
CA GLY A 143 12.18 0.76 -7.93
C GLY A 143 11.16 -0.17 -8.58
N VAL A 144 9.95 0.35 -8.79
CA VAL A 144 8.88 -0.28 -9.57
C VAL A 144 8.08 0.80 -10.27
N SER A 145 7.63 0.51 -11.49
CA SER A 145 6.73 1.39 -12.24
C SER A 145 5.38 0.71 -12.43
N LEU A 146 4.31 1.47 -12.27
CA LEU A 146 2.94 1.02 -12.52
C LEU A 146 2.42 1.62 -13.83
N PRO A 147 1.70 0.83 -14.64
CA PRO A 147 1.03 1.38 -15.81
C PRO A 147 0.00 2.42 -15.36
N ARG A 148 -0.27 3.40 -16.23
CA ARG A 148 -1.39 4.30 -16.03
C ARG A 148 -2.69 3.50 -16.18
N TRP A 149 -3.51 3.52 -15.15
CA TRP A 149 -4.83 2.89 -15.19
C TRP A 149 -5.86 3.86 -15.75
N ASP A 150 -6.87 3.33 -16.44
CA ASP A 150 -8.13 4.04 -16.61
C ASP A 150 -9.01 3.87 -15.36
N LEU A 151 -10.03 4.72 -15.23
CA LEU A 151 -10.93 4.72 -14.09
C LEU A 151 -11.66 3.39 -13.90
N GLY A 152 -12.04 2.72 -15.00
CA GLY A 152 -12.73 1.42 -14.96
C GLY A 152 -11.83 0.33 -14.39
N THR A 153 -10.59 0.24 -14.89
CA THR A 153 -9.56 -0.67 -14.36
C THR A 153 -9.29 -0.39 -12.87
N ALA A 154 -9.16 0.88 -12.49
CA ALA A 154 -8.90 1.25 -11.09
C ALA A 154 -10.04 0.79 -10.17
N ILE A 155 -11.31 0.98 -10.56
CA ILE A 155 -12.45 0.61 -9.71
C ILE A 155 -12.65 -0.90 -9.63
N ALA A 156 -12.35 -1.64 -10.70
CA ALA A 156 -12.44 -3.09 -10.75
C ALA A 156 -11.28 -3.80 -10.03
N ALA A 157 -10.21 -3.08 -9.68
CA ALA A 157 -9.04 -3.66 -9.02
C ALA A 157 -9.43 -4.29 -7.67
N PRO A 158 -8.88 -5.47 -7.32
CA PRO A 158 -9.14 -6.10 -6.04
C PRO A 158 -8.60 -5.23 -4.89
N PRO A 159 -9.33 -5.12 -3.76
CA PRO A 159 -8.96 -4.21 -2.68
C PRO A 159 -7.75 -4.73 -1.89
N PHE A 160 -6.80 -3.84 -1.61
CA PHE A 160 -5.69 -4.11 -0.72
C PHE A 160 -5.96 -3.45 0.63
N LEU A 161 -6.36 -4.26 1.61
CA LEU A 161 -6.97 -3.77 2.85
C LEU A 161 -5.98 -3.49 3.99
N THR A 162 -4.71 -3.86 3.83
CA THR A 162 -3.71 -3.75 4.91
C THR A 162 -2.76 -2.58 4.66
N THR A 163 -2.65 -1.71 5.65
CA THR A 163 -1.61 -0.67 5.75
C THR A 163 -0.69 -0.92 6.96
N ALA A 164 -0.79 -2.10 7.58
CA ALA A 164 -0.02 -2.42 8.77
C ALA A 164 1.47 -2.58 8.44
N THR A 165 2.33 -1.80 9.09
CA THR A 165 3.79 -1.78 8.85
C THR A 165 4.39 -3.18 8.85
N ALA A 166 4.05 -4.03 9.83
CA ALA A 166 4.58 -5.39 9.92
C ALA A 166 4.23 -6.27 8.68
N THR A 167 3.04 -6.08 8.11
CA THR A 167 2.61 -6.81 6.90
C THR A 167 3.37 -6.30 5.67
N LEU A 168 3.50 -4.97 5.55
CA LEU A 168 4.24 -4.34 4.45
C LEU A 168 5.73 -4.72 4.50
N ASP A 169 6.33 -4.73 5.69
CA ASP A 169 7.73 -5.13 5.90
C ASP A 169 7.93 -6.61 5.59
N ALA A 170 6.97 -7.48 5.94
CA ALA A 170 7.03 -8.89 5.58
C ALA A 170 6.94 -9.13 4.06
N LEU A 171 6.17 -8.33 3.32
CA LEU A 171 6.13 -8.40 1.86
C LEU A 171 7.47 -8.02 1.22
N ASP A 172 8.11 -6.98 1.74
CA ASP A 172 9.37 -6.46 1.19
C ASP A 172 10.60 -7.25 1.67
N SER A 173 10.54 -7.86 2.86
CA SER A 173 11.68 -8.50 3.51
C SER A 173 12.36 -9.53 2.62
N GLY A 174 13.59 -9.20 2.19
CA GLY A 174 14.42 -10.04 1.33
C GLY A 174 13.85 -10.27 -0.07
N ALA A 175 12.77 -9.60 -0.47
CA ALA A 175 11.99 -9.87 -1.68
C ALA A 175 12.67 -9.35 -2.97
N LYS A 176 13.97 -9.55 -3.16
CA LYS A 176 14.71 -9.10 -4.35
C LYS A 176 14.33 -9.92 -5.59
N GLY A 177 14.33 -9.28 -6.77
CA GLY A 177 14.12 -9.94 -8.05
C GLY A 177 12.64 -10.14 -8.43
N ARG A 178 12.34 -11.16 -9.25
CA ARG A 178 10.94 -11.55 -9.53
C ARG A 178 10.45 -12.48 -8.42
N VAL A 179 9.26 -12.23 -7.88
CA VAL A 179 8.67 -13.05 -6.80
C VAL A 179 7.35 -13.63 -7.29
N THR A 180 7.13 -14.91 -7.01
CA THR A 180 5.87 -15.63 -7.25
C THR A 180 5.42 -16.24 -5.95
N TYR A 181 4.16 -16.02 -5.56
CA TYR A 181 3.62 -16.49 -4.29
C TYR A 181 2.76 -17.74 -4.49
N PHE A 182 2.79 -18.64 -3.51
CA PHE A 182 2.03 -19.88 -3.54
C PHE A 182 1.34 -20.12 -2.21
N ALA A 183 0.06 -20.46 -2.25
CA ALA A 183 -0.68 -20.97 -1.12
C ALA A 183 -0.51 -22.48 -1.03
N LEU A 184 -0.15 -23.00 0.15
CA LEU A 184 -0.18 -24.44 0.44
C LEU A 184 -1.62 -24.86 0.73
N VAL A 185 -2.13 -25.85 0.01
CA VAL A 185 -3.53 -26.29 0.06
C VAL A 185 -3.66 -27.80 0.19
N ASP A 186 -4.74 -28.23 0.84
CA ASP A 186 -5.19 -29.62 0.93
C ASP A 186 -6.72 -29.67 1.17
N GLU A 187 -7.29 -30.86 1.41
CA GLU A 187 -8.73 -31.03 1.66
C GLU A 187 -9.29 -30.19 2.84
N GLY A 188 -8.47 -29.88 3.85
CA GLY A 188 -8.86 -29.07 5.03
C GLY A 188 -8.49 -27.59 4.94
N PHE A 189 -7.59 -27.24 4.01
CA PHE A 189 -6.99 -25.92 3.85
C PHE A 189 -7.13 -25.42 2.41
N PRO A 190 -8.31 -24.91 1.99
CA PRO A 190 -8.52 -24.39 0.65
C PRO A 190 -7.77 -23.07 0.43
N ARG A 191 -7.69 -22.58 -0.82
CA ARG A 191 -6.97 -21.35 -1.20
C ARG A 191 -7.35 -20.12 -0.37
N GLU A 192 -8.63 -20.00 0.02
CA GLU A 192 -9.13 -18.87 0.80
C GLU A 192 -8.59 -18.88 2.24
N ARG A 193 -8.25 -20.08 2.75
CA ARG A 193 -7.70 -20.32 4.08
C ARG A 193 -6.59 -21.39 4.01
N PRO A 194 -5.45 -21.05 3.38
CA PRO A 194 -4.43 -22.02 3.08
C PRO A 194 -3.64 -22.39 4.33
N LEU A 195 -2.96 -23.54 4.28
CA LEU A 195 -2.18 -24.07 5.39
C LEU A 195 -0.93 -23.23 5.65
N GLY A 196 -0.35 -22.69 4.58
CA GLY A 196 0.89 -21.94 4.60
C GLY A 196 1.05 -21.07 3.36
N LEU A 197 2.05 -20.21 3.41
CA LEU A 197 2.43 -19.34 2.32
C LEU A 197 3.88 -19.58 1.95
N MET A 198 4.14 -19.66 0.65
CA MET A 198 5.46 -19.79 0.08
C MET A 198 5.69 -18.69 -0.95
N ARG A 199 6.97 -18.44 -1.22
CA ARG A 199 7.36 -17.63 -2.37
C ARG A 199 8.59 -18.22 -3.05
N ARG A 200 8.63 -18.07 -4.37
CA ARG A 200 9.79 -18.32 -5.21
C ARG A 200 10.35 -16.99 -5.68
N ARG A 201 11.65 -16.78 -5.48
CA ARG A 201 12.38 -15.60 -5.96
C ARG A 201 13.35 -15.98 -7.05
N VAL A 202 13.38 -15.18 -8.12
CA VAL A 202 14.39 -15.28 -9.18
C VAL A 202 15.27 -14.04 -9.12
N VAL A 203 16.53 -14.22 -8.74
CA VAL A 203 17.48 -13.14 -8.43
C VAL A 203 18.72 -13.23 -9.32
N GLY A 204 19.24 -12.09 -9.75
CA GLY A 204 20.52 -12.00 -10.49
C GLY A 204 20.37 -12.02 -12.00
N ARG A 205 21.49 -11.73 -12.70
CA ARG A 205 21.58 -11.83 -14.17
C ARG A 205 21.66 -13.28 -14.63
N GLU A 206 22.36 -14.11 -13.87
CA GLU A 206 22.22 -15.56 -13.91
C GLU A 206 21.10 -15.92 -12.92
N PRO A 207 19.92 -16.35 -13.40
CA PRO A 207 18.73 -16.45 -12.56
C PRO A 207 18.90 -17.56 -11.53
N VAL A 208 19.21 -17.18 -10.29
CA VAL A 208 19.21 -18.08 -9.14
C VAL A 208 17.81 -18.11 -8.54
N THR A 209 17.23 -19.30 -8.49
CA THR A 209 15.94 -19.54 -7.84
C THR A 209 16.15 -19.73 -6.34
N ARG A 210 15.39 -19.03 -5.51
CA ARG A 210 15.34 -19.19 -4.06
C ARG A 210 13.91 -19.37 -3.60
N ASP A 211 13.65 -20.49 -2.94
CA ASP A 211 12.34 -20.84 -2.43
C ASP A 211 12.31 -20.60 -0.93
N GLU A 212 11.25 -19.93 -0.47
CA GLU A 212 11.10 -19.53 0.93
C GLU A 212 9.67 -19.82 1.41
N SER A 213 9.53 -20.22 2.68
CA SER A 213 8.24 -20.35 3.37
C SER A 213 8.08 -19.25 4.42
N PHE A 214 6.86 -18.74 4.57
CA PHE A 214 6.55 -17.78 5.62
C PHE A 214 6.19 -18.53 6.92
N GLY A 215 7.08 -18.44 7.90
CA GLY A 215 6.98 -19.18 9.16
C GLY A 215 6.11 -18.51 10.22
N ARG A 216 5.80 -19.25 11.29
CA ARG A 216 5.11 -18.71 12.48
C ARG A 216 5.93 -17.68 13.25
N ASN A 217 7.23 -17.59 12.98
CA ASN A 217 8.11 -16.54 13.50
C ASN A 217 7.99 -15.22 12.71
N LEU A 218 7.03 -15.13 11.78
CA LEU A 218 6.75 -13.95 10.96
C LEU A 218 7.93 -13.57 10.04
N ARG A 219 8.71 -14.57 9.61
CA ARG A 219 9.87 -14.40 8.72
C ARG A 219 9.79 -15.35 7.54
N TRP A 220 10.45 -14.96 6.46
CA TRP A 220 10.71 -15.83 5.31
C TRP A 220 11.96 -16.67 5.58
N GLU A 221 11.84 -17.98 5.44
CA GLU A 221 12.94 -18.93 5.65
C GLU A 221 13.15 -19.80 4.41
N PRO A 222 14.40 -20.13 4.05
CA PRO A 222 14.67 -21.04 2.94
C PRO A 222 13.95 -22.38 3.09
N THR A 223 13.48 -22.94 1.99
CA THR A 223 12.76 -24.22 1.99
C THR A 223 13.05 -25.03 0.74
N ASP A 224 13.06 -26.35 0.90
CA ASP A 224 13.26 -27.32 -0.20
C ASP A 224 11.94 -27.87 -0.75
N TYR A 225 10.79 -27.36 -0.30
CA TYR A 225 9.46 -27.90 -0.61
C TYR A 225 9.24 -28.15 -2.10
N PHE A 226 9.51 -27.18 -2.99
CA PHE A 226 9.26 -27.40 -4.42
C PHE A 226 10.17 -28.48 -5.03
N GLY A 227 11.41 -28.61 -4.53
CA GLY A 227 12.33 -29.66 -4.94
C GLY A 227 11.92 -31.04 -4.42
N LEU A 228 11.27 -31.11 -3.26
CA LEU A 228 10.67 -32.33 -2.73
C LEU A 228 9.38 -32.69 -3.48
N TYR A 229 8.53 -31.71 -3.75
CA TYR A 229 7.29 -31.87 -4.50
C TYR A 229 7.56 -32.43 -5.90
N ALA A 230 8.55 -31.89 -6.62
CA ALA A 230 8.98 -32.41 -7.93
C ALA A 230 9.51 -33.85 -7.89
N ARG A 231 9.91 -34.35 -6.72
CA ARG A 231 10.35 -35.75 -6.50
C ARG A 231 9.24 -36.67 -6.03
N GLY A 232 8.00 -36.19 -5.99
CA GLY A 232 6.82 -36.98 -5.60
C GLY A 232 6.43 -36.87 -4.13
N HIS A 233 7.03 -35.97 -3.35
CA HIS A 233 6.56 -35.65 -2.00
C HIS A 233 5.44 -34.60 -2.06
N ASN A 234 4.26 -35.01 -2.49
CA ASN A 234 3.12 -34.14 -2.79
C ASN A 234 1.91 -34.36 -1.85
N ASP A 235 2.18 -34.68 -0.58
CA ASP A 235 1.16 -34.82 0.47
C ASP A 235 0.39 -33.50 0.74
N THR A 236 0.97 -32.37 0.34
CA THR A 236 0.34 -31.04 0.38
C THR A 236 0.53 -30.40 -0.98
N ASP A 237 -0.56 -29.93 -1.60
CA ASP A 237 -0.52 -29.28 -2.90
C ASP A 237 -0.25 -27.77 -2.75
N HIS A 238 0.01 -27.09 -3.87
CA HIS A 238 0.18 -25.65 -3.88
C HIS A 238 -0.45 -25.02 -5.11
N VAL A 239 -0.95 -23.80 -4.94
CA VAL A 239 -1.50 -22.99 -6.02
C VAL A 239 -0.84 -21.62 -6.05
N GLU A 240 -0.53 -21.12 -7.24
CA GLU A 240 -0.04 -19.76 -7.41
C GLU A 240 -1.15 -18.76 -7.02
N ILE A 241 -0.77 -17.75 -6.26
CA ILE A 241 -1.69 -16.69 -5.80
C ILE A 241 -1.12 -15.31 -6.13
N PRO A 242 -1.99 -14.31 -6.38
CA PRO A 242 -1.54 -12.93 -6.55
C PRO A 242 -0.97 -12.40 -5.24
N GLU A 243 -0.06 -11.43 -5.37
CA GLU A 243 0.61 -10.78 -4.25
C GLU A 243 -0.36 -10.16 -3.22
N ILE A 244 -1.54 -9.70 -3.67
CA ILE A 244 -2.59 -9.18 -2.79
C ILE A 244 -3.18 -10.25 -1.86
N GLU A 245 -3.31 -11.50 -2.33
CA GLU A 245 -3.75 -12.63 -1.52
C GLU A 245 -2.65 -13.07 -0.55
N ALA A 246 -1.39 -13.04 -0.99
CA ALA A 246 -0.24 -13.29 -0.13
C ALA A 246 -0.17 -12.28 1.03
N ALA A 247 -0.39 -10.99 0.75
CA ALA A 247 -0.45 -9.96 1.77
C ALA A 247 -1.59 -10.20 2.77
N ALA A 248 -2.79 -10.55 2.30
CA ALA A 248 -3.92 -10.88 3.16
C ALA A 248 -3.64 -12.11 4.05
N PHE A 249 -2.87 -13.09 3.55
CA PHE A 249 -2.40 -14.20 4.37
C PHE A 249 -1.44 -13.73 5.46
N ILE A 250 -0.40 -12.97 5.11
CA ILE A 250 0.60 -12.45 6.05
C ILE A 250 -0.08 -11.64 7.16
N ASP A 251 -1.00 -10.74 6.79
CA ASP A 251 -1.75 -9.89 7.72
C ASP A 251 -2.52 -10.74 8.75
N ARG A 252 -3.25 -11.77 8.28
CA ARG A 252 -3.99 -12.69 9.15
C ARG A 252 -3.07 -13.45 10.10
N VAL A 253 -1.90 -13.89 9.63
CA VAL A 253 -0.92 -14.59 10.46
C VAL A 253 -0.34 -13.66 11.52
N ILE A 254 0.02 -12.44 11.15
CA ILE A 254 0.52 -11.42 12.09
C ILE A 254 -0.54 -11.09 13.13
N LEU A 255 -1.80 -10.88 12.75
CA LEU A 255 -2.89 -10.61 13.69
C LEU A 255 -3.17 -11.77 14.66
N ARG A 256 -2.93 -13.02 14.22
CA ARG A 256 -3.13 -14.21 15.05
C ARG A 256 -1.98 -14.45 16.04
N ILE A 257 -0.75 -14.11 15.67
CA ILE A 257 0.47 -14.45 16.43
C ILE A 257 1.02 -13.24 17.20
N GLY A 258 0.79 -12.03 16.71
CA GLY A 258 1.22 -10.79 17.34
C GLY A 258 0.62 -10.60 18.74
N PRO A 259 1.22 -9.74 19.59
CA PRO A 259 0.69 -9.49 20.92
C PRO A 259 -0.78 -9.06 20.80
N SER A 260 -1.66 -9.77 21.50
CA SER A 260 -3.07 -9.42 21.62
C SER A 260 -3.17 -7.93 21.92
N ARG A 261 -3.83 -7.15 21.06
CA ARG A 261 -4.12 -5.74 21.37
C ARG A 261 -4.99 -5.74 22.63
N SER A 262 -4.38 -5.46 23.77
CA SER A 262 -5.10 -5.09 24.99
C SER A 262 -5.94 -3.86 24.64
N SER A 263 -7.25 -4.06 24.63
CA SER A 263 -8.29 -3.03 24.52
C SER A 263 -8.17 -1.95 25.58
#